data_AF-K2DK75-F1
#
_entry.id   AF-K2DK75-F1
#
_cell.length_a   1.000
_cell.length_b   1.000
_cell.length_c   1.000
_cell.angle_alpha   90.00
_cell.angle_beta   90.00
_cell.angle_gamma   90.00
#
_symmetry.space_group_name_H-M   'P 1'
#
loop_
_entity.id
_entity.type
_entity.pdbx_description
1 polymer ?
#
loop_
_entity_poly.entity_id
_entity_poly.type
_entity_poly.pdbx_seq_one_letter_code
_entity_poly.pdbx_strand_id
1 'polypeptide(L)'
;MTQYTLAIDRQHPELAPQADSLHPAVLDLIARTVSAAKKHGTWVGVCGGLAGDPLGARILTGLGVDELSMSAQDVAAVKATLRSDSFSAMQVLAQRALGAGSADEVRAL
;
A
#
# COMPACT_ATOMS: atom_id res chain seq x y z
N MET A 1 -8.87 -7.17 1.99
CA MET A 1 -8.49 -7.15 0.57
C MET A 1 -7.49 -8.25 0.25
N THR A 2 -6.30 -8.23 0.85
CA THR A 2 -5.19 -9.18 0.66
C THR A 2 -5.61 -10.66 0.61
N GLN A 3 -6.36 -11.15 1.60
CA GLN A 3 -6.82 -12.55 1.64
C GLN A 3 -7.58 -12.99 0.38
N TYR A 4 -8.45 -12.14 -0.15
CA TYR A 4 -9.23 -12.48 -1.34
C TYR A 4 -8.42 -12.30 -2.62
N THR A 5 -7.56 -11.29 -2.68
CA THR A 5 -6.69 -11.06 -3.84
C THR A 5 -5.68 -12.18 -4.03
N LEU A 6 -5.13 -12.70 -2.93
CA LEU A 6 -4.11 -13.75 -2.96
C LEU A 6 -4.68 -15.16 -2.78
N ALA A 7 -5.99 -15.29 -2.55
CA ALA A 7 -6.64 -16.56 -2.21
C ALA A 7 -6.01 -17.28 -1.00
N ILE A 8 -5.61 -16.50 0.03
CA ILE A 8 -4.95 -17.00 1.24
C ILE A 8 -5.77 -16.62 2.47
N ASP A 9 -6.20 -17.60 3.25
CA ASP A 9 -6.84 -17.37 4.55
C ASP A 9 -5.81 -16.87 5.58
N ARG A 10 -6.07 -15.68 6.14
CA ARG A 10 -5.21 -15.04 7.16
C ARG A 10 -5.19 -15.78 8.50
N GLN A 11 -6.11 -16.72 8.72
CA GLN A 11 -6.15 -17.56 9.92
C GLN A 11 -5.49 -18.92 9.69
N HIS A 12 -5.10 -19.25 8.44
CA HIS A 12 -4.45 -20.52 8.14
C HIS A 12 -2.99 -20.51 8.63
N PRO A 13 -2.58 -21.43 9.51
CA PRO A 13 -1.30 -21.35 10.21
C PRO A 13 -0.09 -21.34 9.27
N GLU A 14 -0.16 -22.08 8.16
CA GLU A 14 0.97 -22.22 7.22
C GLU A 14 0.98 -21.16 6.11
N LEU A 15 -0.19 -20.59 5.79
CA LEU A 15 -0.34 -19.73 4.61
C LEU A 15 -0.47 -18.25 4.99
N ALA A 16 -0.98 -17.95 6.19
CA ALA A 16 -1.12 -16.58 6.68
C ALA A 16 0.16 -15.73 6.56
N PRO A 17 1.38 -16.25 6.80
CA PRO A 17 2.60 -15.48 6.59
C PRO A 17 2.83 -15.02 5.14
N GLN A 18 2.21 -15.69 4.16
CA GLN A 18 2.30 -15.35 2.74
C GLN A 18 1.21 -14.34 2.29
N ALA A 19 0.25 -14.01 3.17
CA ALA A 19 -0.81 -13.03 2.90
C ALA A 19 -0.28 -11.59 3.01
N ASP A 20 0.60 -11.23 2.08
CA ASP A 20 1.34 -9.97 2.13
C ASP A 20 0.62 -8.81 1.45
N SER A 21 0.43 -7.71 2.16
CA SER A 21 -0.24 -6.53 1.60
C SER A 21 0.67 -5.70 0.70
N LEU A 22 1.99 -5.91 0.72
CA LEU A 22 2.93 -5.33 -0.24
C LEU A 22 3.01 -6.13 -1.55
N HIS A 23 2.29 -7.25 -1.68
CA HIS A 23 2.30 -8.02 -2.91
C HIS A 23 1.82 -7.16 -4.10
N PRO A 24 2.54 -7.14 -5.25
CA PRO A 24 2.20 -6.29 -6.40
C PRO A 24 0.75 -6.41 -6.88
N ALA A 25 0.16 -7.60 -6.87
CA ALA A 25 -1.26 -7.81 -7.19
C ALA A 25 -2.24 -7.04 -6.26
N VAL A 26 -1.89 -6.89 -4.97
CA VAL A 26 -2.69 -6.11 -4.01
C VAL A 26 -2.52 -4.62 -4.29
N LEU A 27 -1.29 -4.18 -4.55
CA LEU A 27 -1.00 -2.79 -4.91
C LEU A 27 -1.67 -2.37 -6.23
N ASP A 28 -1.69 -3.24 -7.24
CA ASP A 28 -2.40 -3.00 -8.51
C ASP A 28 -3.90 -2.82 -8.29
N LEU A 29 -4.51 -3.65 -7.42
CA LEU A 29 -5.93 -3.50 -7.09
C LEU A 29 -6.24 -2.15 -6.42
N ILE A 30 -5.35 -1.67 -5.54
CA ILE A 30 -5.45 -0.33 -4.94
C ILE A 30 -5.31 0.74 -6.04
N ALA A 31 -4.29 0.62 -6.90
CA ALA A 31 -4.02 1.56 -7.98
C ALA A 31 -5.22 1.71 -8.93
N ARG A 32 -5.85 0.58 -9.30
CA ARG A 32 -7.09 0.57 -10.11
C ARG A 32 -8.25 1.25 -9.39
N THR A 33 -8.40 1.01 -8.10
CA THR A 33 -9.45 1.63 -7.27
C THR A 33 -9.27 3.15 -7.22
N VAL A 34 -8.05 3.62 -6.97
CA VAL A 34 -7.69 5.04 -6.98
C VAL A 34 -7.92 5.66 -8.35
N SER A 35 -7.49 4.99 -9.44
CA SER A 35 -7.71 5.47 -10.81
C SER A 35 -9.19 5.60 -11.13
N ALA A 36 -10.03 4.64 -10.70
CA ALA A 36 -11.47 4.70 -10.88
C ALA A 36 -12.10 5.87 -10.10
N ALA A 37 -11.76 6.03 -8.82
CA ALA A 37 -12.29 7.13 -8.00
C ALA A 37 -11.95 8.51 -8.60
N LYS A 38 -10.70 8.71 -9.04
CA LYS A 38 -10.25 9.94 -9.69
C LYS A 38 -11.06 10.28 -10.94
N LYS A 39 -11.42 9.28 -11.76
CA LYS A 39 -12.28 9.49 -12.95
C LYS A 39 -13.67 10.02 -12.60
N HIS A 40 -14.15 9.76 -11.38
CA HIS A 40 -15.45 10.19 -10.90
C HIS A 40 -15.37 11.36 -9.90
N GLY A 41 -14.19 11.94 -9.70
CA GLY A 41 -14.01 13.04 -8.74
C GLY A 41 -14.25 12.65 -7.29
N THR A 42 -14.11 11.37 -6.95
CA THR A 42 -14.19 10.86 -5.58
C THR A 42 -12.79 10.53 -5.04
N TRP A 43 -12.68 10.40 -3.71
CA TRP A 43 -11.42 10.11 -3.02
C TRP A 43 -11.38 8.65 -2.54
N VAL A 44 -10.17 8.15 -2.27
CA VAL A 44 -9.93 6.82 -1.70
C VAL A 44 -9.11 6.94 -0.41
N GLY A 45 -9.66 6.39 0.68
CA GLY A 45 -8.91 6.12 1.90
C GLY A 45 -8.48 4.67 1.99
N VAL A 46 -7.37 4.39 2.69
CA VAL A 46 -6.91 3.03 2.99
C VAL A 46 -6.71 2.88 4.48
N CYS A 47 -7.32 1.83 5.05
CA CYS A 47 -7.15 1.44 6.44
C CYS A 47 -6.43 0.08 6.56
N GLY A 48 -5.85 -0.18 7.74
CA GLY A 48 -5.21 -1.44 8.07
C GLY A 48 -3.68 -1.37 8.10
N GLY A 49 -3.02 -2.52 8.30
CA GLY A 49 -1.59 -2.57 8.59
C GLY A 49 -0.68 -1.92 7.54
N LEU A 50 -1.04 -2.00 6.26
CA LEU A 50 -0.26 -1.40 5.17
C LEU A 50 -0.22 0.15 5.26
N ALA A 51 -1.29 0.78 5.74
CA ALA A 51 -1.33 2.24 5.91
C ALA A 51 -0.47 2.72 7.09
N GLY A 52 -0.26 1.87 8.10
CA GLY A 52 0.60 2.13 9.25
C GLY A 52 2.08 1.77 9.03
N ASP A 53 2.39 1.04 7.96
CA ASP A 53 3.77 0.71 7.59
C ASP A 53 4.44 1.88 6.85
N PRO A 54 5.65 2.33 7.23
CA PRO A 54 6.34 3.45 6.58
C PRO A 54 6.55 3.29 5.07
N LEU A 55 6.92 2.09 4.60
CA LEU A 55 7.11 1.84 3.17
C LEU A 55 5.75 1.78 2.45
N GLY A 56 4.81 1.04 3.02
CA GLY A 56 3.43 0.95 2.55
C GLY A 56 2.78 2.32 2.39
N ALA A 57 2.91 3.19 3.39
CA ALA A 57 2.40 4.55 3.35
C ALA A 57 2.99 5.36 2.18
N ARG A 58 4.30 5.32 1.96
CA ARG A 58 4.95 5.99 0.80
C ARG A 58 4.39 5.49 -0.53
N ILE A 59 4.24 4.17 -0.67
CA ILE A 59 3.69 3.55 -1.88
C ILE A 59 2.23 3.98 -2.07
N LEU A 60 1.39 3.88 -1.04
CA LEU A 60 -0.03 4.26 -1.09
C LEU A 60 -0.19 5.75 -1.45
N THR A 61 0.59 6.63 -0.84
CA THR A 61 0.63 8.06 -1.20
C THR A 61 1.06 8.25 -2.65
N GLY A 62 2.08 7.54 -3.12
CA GLY A 62 2.53 7.57 -4.52
C GLY A 62 1.51 7.07 -5.53
N LEU A 63 0.69 6.08 -5.17
CA LEU A 63 -0.48 5.63 -5.95
C LEU A 63 -1.58 6.71 -5.99
N GLY A 64 -1.53 7.64 -5.04
CA GLY A 64 -2.45 8.76 -4.90
C GLY A 64 -3.70 8.41 -4.10
N VAL A 65 -3.54 7.57 -3.06
CA VAL A 65 -4.49 7.44 -1.96
C VAL A 65 -4.57 8.76 -1.21
N ASP A 66 -5.78 9.23 -0.93
CA ASP A 66 -6.02 10.56 -0.34
C ASP A 66 -5.96 10.56 1.18
N GLU A 67 -6.25 9.42 1.82
CA GLU A 67 -6.33 9.29 3.27
C GLU A 67 -5.73 7.95 3.75
N LEU A 68 -4.95 8.00 4.84
CA LEU A 68 -4.35 6.83 5.47
C LEU A 68 -4.84 6.72 6.92
N SER A 69 -5.57 5.63 7.19
CA SER A 69 -6.13 5.33 8.51
C SER A 69 -5.34 4.22 9.18
N MET A 70 -4.81 4.49 10.37
CA MET A 70 -3.91 3.58 11.11
C MET A 70 -4.08 3.71 12.62
N SER A 71 -3.38 2.86 13.38
CA SER A 71 -3.36 2.96 14.83
C SER A 71 -2.58 4.20 15.27
N ALA A 72 -2.96 4.82 16.40
CA ALA A 72 -2.40 6.11 16.82
C ALA A 72 -0.87 6.08 17.02
N GLN A 73 -0.32 4.94 17.41
CA GLN A 73 1.12 4.71 17.58
C GLN A 73 1.91 4.79 16.26
N ASP A 74 1.29 4.47 15.13
CA ASP A 74 1.97 4.44 13.82
C ASP A 74 2.03 5.84 13.18
N VAL A 75 1.10 6.73 13.56
CA VAL A 75 0.90 8.05 12.94
C VAL A 75 2.18 8.88 12.93
N ALA A 76 2.96 8.85 14.02
CA ALA A 76 4.18 9.65 14.12
C ALA A 76 5.25 9.19 13.12
N ALA A 77 5.49 7.87 13.04
CA ALA A 77 6.49 7.28 12.15
C ALA A 77 6.11 7.46 10.68
N VAL A 78 4.84 7.23 10.33
CA VAL A 78 4.35 7.44 8.97
C VAL A 78 4.44 8.92 8.57
N LYS A 79 4.01 9.85 9.43
CA LYS A 79 4.13 11.29 9.13
C LYS A 79 5.58 11.74 8.95
N ALA A 80 6.52 11.21 9.75
CA ALA A 80 7.94 11.53 9.58
C ALA A 80 8.44 11.07 8.20
N THR A 81 8.09 9.84 7.81
CA THR A 81 8.49 9.23 6.54
C THR A 81 7.89 9.94 5.32
N LEU A 82 6.60 10.27 5.34
CA LEU A 82 5.97 10.98 4.23
C LEU A 82 6.52 12.40 4.04
N ARG A 83 6.95 13.06 5.13
CA ARG A 83 7.53 14.41 5.07
C ARG A 83 8.99 14.43 4.62
N SER A 84 9.71 13.32 4.72
CA SER A 84 11.10 13.25 4.27
C SER A 84 11.25 13.04 2.75
N ASP A 85 10.15 12.78 2.05
CA ASP A 85 10.14 12.55 0.61
C ASP A 85 9.28 13.56 -0.16
N SER A 86 9.66 13.77 -1.42
CA SER A 86 8.80 14.48 -2.36
C SER A 86 7.68 13.57 -2.87
N PHE A 87 6.54 14.18 -3.19
CA PHE A 87 5.42 13.44 -3.80
C PHE A 87 5.82 12.74 -5.11
N SER A 88 6.63 13.38 -5.95
CA SER A 88 7.14 12.78 -7.19
C SER A 88 8.02 11.56 -6.93
N ALA A 89 8.88 11.60 -5.90
CA ALA A 89 9.68 10.43 -5.51
C ALA A 89 8.79 9.25 -5.06
N MET A 90 7.73 9.54 -4.30
CA MET A 90 6.75 8.52 -3.91
C MET A 90 5.98 7.96 -5.11
N GLN A 91 5.65 8.77 -6.11
CA GLN A 91 5.04 8.29 -7.36
C GLN A 91 5.98 7.34 -8.11
N VAL A 92 7.27 7.67 -8.22
CA VAL A 92 8.28 6.79 -8.84
C VAL A 92 8.42 5.48 -8.08
N LEU A 93 8.47 5.53 -6.74
CA LEU A 93 8.49 4.34 -5.89
C LEU A 93 7.26 3.45 -6.13
N ALA A 94 6.07 4.06 -6.19
CA ALA A 94 4.83 3.33 -6.43
C ALA A 94 4.82 2.63 -7.81
N GLN A 95 5.32 3.29 -8.86
CA GLN A 95 5.46 2.66 -10.18
C GLN A 95 6.45 1.49 -10.18
N ARG A 96 7.59 1.63 -9.47
CA ARG A 96 8.54 0.51 -9.29
C ARG A 96 7.89 -0.65 -8.54
N ALA A 97 7.11 -0.36 -7.49
CA ALA A 97 6.41 -1.39 -6.71
C ALA A 97 5.35 -2.14 -7.52
N LEU A 98 4.61 -1.46 -8.41
CA LEU A 98 3.67 -2.09 -9.33
C LEU A 98 4.36 -3.00 -10.37
N GLY A 99 5.62 -2.70 -10.72
CA GLY A 99 6.41 -3.49 -11.65
C GLY A 99 7.21 -4.63 -11.03
N ALA A 100 7.19 -4.78 -9.70
CA ALA A 100 7.91 -5.86 -9.00
C ALA A 100 7.23 -7.22 -9.19
N GLY A 101 7.99 -8.30 -9.03
CA GLY A 101 7.51 -9.69 -9.10
C GLY A 101 7.01 -10.26 -7.78
N SER A 102 7.38 -9.66 -6.64
CA SER A 102 7.04 -10.18 -5.30
C SER A 102 7.01 -9.07 -4.24
N ALA A 103 6.43 -9.38 -3.08
CA ALA A 103 6.44 -8.45 -1.94
C ALA A 103 7.87 -8.17 -1.41
N ASP A 104 8.78 -9.15 -1.51
CA ASP A 104 10.17 -8.96 -1.09
C ASP A 104 10.94 -8.03 -2.03
N GLU A 105 10.67 -8.11 -3.33
CA GLU A 105 11.19 -7.13 -4.29
C GLU A 105 10.66 -5.73 -4.00
N VAL A 106 9.38 -5.59 -3.63
CA VAL A 106 8.81 -4.29 -3.22
C VAL A 106 9.51 -3.75 -1.97
N ARG A 107 9.80 -4.60 -0.97
CA ARG A 107 10.54 -4.21 0.25
C ARG A 107 11.96 -3.76 -0.01
N ALA A 108 12.57 -4.21 -1.10
CA ALA A 108 13.95 -3.88 -1.46
C ALA A 108 14.08 -2.55 -2.24
N LEU A 109 12.99 -1.84 -2.53
CA LEU A 109 12.97 -0.61 -3.35
C LEU A 109 13.42 0.66 -2.64
#